data_AF-A0AAP8N7S8-F1
#
_entry.id   AF-A0AAP8N7S8-F1
#
_cell.length_a   1.000
_cell.length_b   1.000
_cell.length_c   1.000
_cell.angle_alpha   90.00
_cell.angle_beta   90.00
_cell.angle_gamma   90.00
#
_symmetry.space_group_name_H-M   'P 1'
#
loop_
_entity.id
_entity.type
_entity.pdbx_description
1 polymer ?
#
loop_
_entity_poly.entity_id
_entity_poly.type
_entity_poly.pdbx_seq_one_letter_code
_entity_poly.pdbx_strand_id
1 'polypeptide(L)'
;ELDSAAGLNCVGFSQLAAGETAAEHLLSRGRKRLAYIGAQLDQRTLLRGEGFRRALQKAGRYDPDLEVLTPRASSVGLGGELFL
;
A
#
# COMPACT_ATOMS: atom_id res chain seq x y z
N GLU A 1 12.30 -4.93 -10.79
CA GLU A 1 11.37 -5.81 -11.52
C GLU A 1 11.94 -7.20 -11.69
N LEU A 2 11.07 -8.20 -11.73
CA LEU A 2 11.42 -9.53 -12.19
C LEU A 2 10.92 -9.60 -13.63
N ASP A 3 11.80 -9.32 -14.57
CA ASP A 3 11.51 -9.43 -15.99
C ASP A 3 11.34 -10.91 -16.33
N SER A 4 10.11 -11.31 -16.66
CA SER A 4 9.79 -12.67 -17.10
C SER A 4 10.49 -13.06 -18.41
N ALA A 5 10.95 -12.08 -19.21
CA ALA A 5 11.69 -12.30 -20.44
C ALA A 5 13.20 -12.53 -20.23
N ALA A 6 13.75 -12.16 -19.08
CA ALA A 6 15.19 -12.25 -18.81
C ALA A 6 15.68 -13.67 -18.45
N GLY A 7 14.77 -14.66 -18.33
CA GLY A 7 15.14 -16.03 -17.93
C GLY A 7 15.69 -16.13 -16.50
N LEU A 8 15.45 -15.12 -15.67
CA LEU A 8 15.91 -15.07 -14.29
C LEU A 8 14.88 -15.76 -13.38
N ASN A 9 15.32 -16.84 -12.71
CA ASN A 9 14.52 -17.46 -11.68
C ASN A 9 14.31 -16.49 -10.52
N CYS A 10 13.07 -16.39 -10.06
CA CYS A 10 12.71 -15.47 -9.01
C CYS A 10 11.63 -16.04 -8.10
N VAL A 11 11.64 -15.59 -6.86
CA VAL A 11 10.67 -15.98 -5.83
C VAL A 11 10.14 -14.73 -5.18
N GLY A 12 8.82 -14.63 -5.08
CA GLY A 12 8.15 -13.49 -4.49
C GLY A 12 6.64 -13.73 -4.41
N PHE A 13 5.91 -12.67 -4.13
CA PHE A 13 4.45 -12.68 -4.10
C PHE A 13 3.92 -11.36 -4.63
N SER A 14 2.63 -11.35 -5.00
CA SER A 14 1.97 -10.15 -5.52
C SER A 14 1.84 -9.08 -4.44
N GLN A 15 2.58 -7.97 -4.60
CA GLN A 15 2.48 -6.80 -3.72
C GLN A 15 1.10 -6.13 -3.83
N LEU A 16 0.53 -6.14 -5.04
CA LEU A 16 -0.81 -5.65 -5.30
C LEU A 16 -1.85 -6.44 -4.49
N ALA A 17 -1.81 -7.78 -4.59
CA ALA A 17 -2.72 -8.64 -3.83
C ALA A 17 -2.51 -8.52 -2.32
N ALA A 18 -1.26 -8.31 -1.87
CA ALA A 18 -0.97 -8.08 -0.46
C ALA A 18 -1.61 -6.79 0.07
N GLY A 19 -1.56 -5.70 -0.70
CA GLY A 19 -2.22 -4.44 -0.36
C GLY A 19 -3.74 -4.56 -0.31
N GLU A 20 -4.32 -5.21 -1.32
CA GLU A 20 -5.77 -5.48 -1.40
C GLU A 20 -6.25 -6.32 -0.21
N THR A 21 -5.56 -7.43 0.08
CA THR A 21 -5.88 -8.33 1.21
C THR A 21 -5.85 -7.58 2.56
N ALA A 22 -4.86 -6.69 2.76
CA ALA A 22 -4.75 -5.93 4.00
C ALA A 22 -5.95 -4.96 4.20
N ALA A 23 -6.34 -4.25 3.14
CA ALA A 23 -7.51 -3.37 3.18
C ALA A 23 -8.80 -4.15 3.40
N GLU A 24 -9.01 -5.23 2.65
CA GLU A 24 -10.18 -6.11 2.78
C GLU A 24 -10.30 -6.68 4.18
N HIS A 25 -9.19 -7.09 4.79
CA HIS A 25 -9.18 -7.52 6.18
C HIS A 25 -9.69 -6.42 7.11
N LEU A 26 -9.15 -5.20 7.03
CA LEU A 26 -9.59 -4.10 7.90
C LEU A 26 -11.08 -3.74 7.68
N LEU A 27 -11.54 -3.73 6.42
CA LEU A 27 -12.95 -3.51 6.08
C LEU A 27 -13.84 -4.61 6.66
N SER A 28 -13.44 -5.88 6.57
CA SER A 28 -14.18 -7.03 7.14
C SER A 28 -14.32 -6.94 8.66
N ARG A 29 -13.39 -6.25 9.33
CA ARG A 29 -13.44 -5.96 10.77
C ARG A 29 -14.27 -4.72 11.11
N GLY A 30 -14.99 -4.15 10.15
CA GLY A 30 -15.88 -3.01 10.32
C GLY A 30 -15.17 -1.66 10.39
N ARG A 31 -13.89 -1.57 10.00
CA ARG A 31 -13.19 -0.28 9.89
C ARG A 31 -13.71 0.49 8.67
N LYS A 32 -13.95 1.79 8.82
CA LYS A 32 -14.67 2.60 7.82
C LYS A 32 -13.86 3.75 7.22
N ARG A 33 -12.78 4.15 7.88
CA ARG A 33 -11.94 5.29 7.50
C ARG A 33 -10.48 4.86 7.66
N LEU A 34 -9.84 4.57 6.54
CA LEU A 34 -8.56 3.86 6.48
C LEU A 34 -7.57 4.69 5.69
N ALA A 35 -6.38 4.91 6.27
CA ALA A 35 -5.30 5.64 5.62
C ALA A 35 -4.22 4.69 5.11
N TYR A 36 -3.62 5.06 3.98
CA TYR A 36 -2.39 4.45 3.48
C TYR A 36 -1.25 5.48 3.61
N ILE A 37 -0.21 5.11 4.36
CA ILE A 37 0.97 5.95 4.56
C ILE A 37 2.18 5.22 3.97
N GLY A 38 2.70 5.73 2.85
CA GLY A 38 3.83 5.17 2.12
C GLY A 38 5.05 6.08 2.17
N ALA A 39 6.20 5.53 2.57
CA ALA A 39 7.50 6.20 2.54
C ALA A 39 8.42 5.54 1.49
N GLN A 40 9.51 6.21 1.10
CA GLN A 40 10.52 5.78 0.14
C GLN A 40 10.04 5.60 -1.31
N LEU A 41 8.78 5.18 -1.52
CA LEU A 41 8.12 5.00 -2.81
C LEU A 41 8.85 4.03 -3.75
N ASP A 42 9.49 3.00 -3.19
CA ASP A 42 9.95 1.87 -4.00
C ASP A 42 8.76 1.13 -4.63
N GLN A 43 9.03 0.37 -5.69
CA GLN A 43 8.00 -0.33 -6.47
C GLN A 43 7.05 -1.17 -5.60
N ARG A 44 7.56 -1.82 -4.54
CA ARG A 44 6.72 -2.65 -3.66
C ARG A 44 5.77 -1.82 -2.80
N THR A 45 6.23 -0.65 -2.36
CA THR A 45 5.39 0.30 -1.62
C THR A 45 4.27 0.81 -2.52
N LEU A 46 4.59 1.27 -3.73
CA LEU A 46 3.59 1.76 -4.69
C LEU A 46 2.54 0.69 -5.04
N LEU A 47 2.97 -0.55 -5.31
CA LEU A 47 2.05 -1.65 -5.63
C LEU A 47 1.16 -2.04 -4.45
N ARG A 48 1.68 -2.01 -3.20
CA ARG A 48 0.84 -2.23 -2.01
C ARG A 48 -0.18 -1.11 -1.83
N GLY A 49 0.23 0.14 -2.01
CA GLY A 49 -0.68 1.29 -1.96
C GLY A 49 -1.78 1.20 -3.00
N GLU A 50 -1.44 0.79 -4.23
CA GLU A 50 -2.42 0.58 -5.30
C GLU A 50 -3.44 -0.52 -4.94
N GLY A 51 -2.98 -1.65 -4.41
CA GLY A 51 -3.87 -2.75 -3.99
C GLY A 51 -4.81 -2.32 -2.88
N PHE A 52 -4.27 -1.60 -1.89
CA PHE A 52 -5.04 -1.04 -0.79
C PHE A 52 -6.11 -0.06 -1.30
N ARG A 53 -5.72 0.86 -2.20
CA ARG A 53 -6.64 1.81 -2.86
C ARG A 53 -7.77 1.10 -3.59
N ARG A 54 -7.47 0.08 -4.40
CA ARG A 54 -8.47 -0.68 -5.17
C ARG A 54 -9.53 -1.31 -4.26
N ALA A 55 -9.13 -1.91 -3.14
CA ALA A 55 -10.06 -2.47 -2.16
C ALA A 55 -10.98 -1.41 -1.55
N LEU A 56 -10.43 -0.24 -1.17
CA LEU A 56 -11.24 0.85 -0.62
C LEU A 56 -12.19 1.45 -1.66
N GLN A 57 -11.77 1.58 -2.91
CA GLN A 57 -12.62 2.05 -4.02
C GLN A 57 -13.79 1.09 -4.26
N LYS A 58 -13.53 -0.22 -4.32
CA LYS A 58 -14.57 -1.25 -4.44
C LYS A 58 -15.59 -1.19 -3.28
N ALA A 59 -15.13 -0.88 -2.07
CA ALA A 59 -15.98 -0.74 -0.90
C ALA A 59 -16.69 0.63 -0.79
N GLY A 60 -16.42 1.58 -1.69
CA GLY A 60 -16.93 2.96 -1.59
C GLY A 60 -16.40 3.72 -0.37
N ARG A 61 -15.19 3.37 0.11
CA ARG A 61 -14.54 3.93 1.31
C ARG A 61 -13.21 4.63 1.01
N TYR A 62 -12.84 4.75 -0.26
CA TYR A 62 -11.63 5.47 -0.63
C TYR A 62 -11.81 6.97 -0.39
N ASP A 63 -10.86 7.54 0.33
CA ASP A 63 -10.76 8.97 0.64
C ASP A 63 -9.35 9.41 0.23
N PRO A 64 -9.19 10.25 -0.82
CA PRO A 64 -7.88 10.67 -1.30
C PRO A 64 -7.10 11.48 -0.25
N ASP A 65 -7.78 12.12 0.71
CA ASP A 65 -7.12 12.87 1.79
C ASP A 65 -6.46 11.93 2.82
N LEU A 66 -6.73 10.63 2.75
CA LEU A 66 -6.13 9.59 3.62
C LEU A 66 -5.03 8.80 2.91
N GLU A 67 -4.56 9.27 1.76
CA GLU A 67 -3.40 8.71 1.07
C GLU A 67 -2.20 9.65 1.16
N VAL A 68 -1.19 9.24 1.94
CA VAL A 68 0.01 10.04 2.22
C VAL A 68 1.21 9.32 1.63
N LEU A 69 1.88 9.95 0.67
CA LEU A 69 3.06 9.42 -0.01
C LEU A 69 4.23 10.38 0.12
N THR A 70 5.37 9.89 0.58
CA THR A 70 6.60 10.67 0.69
C THR A 70 7.81 9.91 0.12
N PRO A 71 8.67 10.56 -0.67
CA PRO A 71 9.90 9.93 -1.16
C PRO A 71 10.97 9.79 -0.06
N ARG A 72 10.77 10.40 1.12
CA ARG A 72 11.70 10.29 2.25
C ARG A 72 11.83 8.83 2.70
N ALA A 73 13.04 8.40 3.03
CA ALA A 73 13.26 7.08 3.63
C ALA A 73 12.48 6.96 4.95
N SER A 74 11.97 5.77 5.25
CA SER A 74 11.20 5.51 6.46
C SER A 74 12.07 5.67 7.71
N SER A 75 11.55 6.37 8.72
CA SER A 75 12.12 6.44 10.07
C SER A 75 10.99 6.55 11.10
N VAL A 76 11.29 6.27 12.37
CA VAL A 76 10.31 6.45 13.46
C VAL A 76 9.87 7.90 13.57
N GLY A 77 10.81 8.85 13.46
CA GLY A 77 10.50 10.28 13.49
C GLY A 77 9.56 10.71 12.37
N LEU A 78 9.83 10.28 11.13
CA LEU A 78 8.94 10.52 10.00
C LEU A 78 7.56 9.88 10.23
N GLY A 79 7.51 8.67 10.79
CA GLY A 79 6.24 8.03 11.13
C GLY A 79 5.40 8.86 12.10
N GLY A 80 6.03 9.49 13.10
CA GLY A 80 5.36 10.40 14.02
C GLY A 80 4.88 11.69 13.34
N GLU A 81 5.70 12.28 12.47
CA GLU A 81 5.33 13.48 11.69
C GLU A 81 4.10 13.24 10.80
N LEU A 82 4.00 12.06 10.16
CA LEU A 82 2.91 11.74 9.23
C LEU A 82 1.63 11.24 9.91
N PHE A 83 1.68 10.96 11.21
CA PHE A 83 0.52 10.47 11.98
C PHE A 83 -0.32 11.60 12.58
N LEU A 84 0.28 12.77 12.78
CA LEU A 84 -0.35 13.99 13.31
C LEU A 84 -1.10 14.76 12.21
#